data_AF-A0A4Y2CM73-F1
#
_entry.id   AF-A0A4Y2CM73-F1
#
_cell.length_a   1.000
_cell.length_b   1.000
_cell.length_c   1.000
_cell.angle_alpha   90.00
_cell.angle_beta   90.00
_cell.angle_gamma   90.00
#
_symmetry.space_group_name_H-M   'P 1'
#
loop_
_entity.id
_entity.type
_entity.pdbx_description
1 polymer ?
#
loop_
_entity_poly.entity_id
_entity_poly.type
_entity_poly.pdbx_seq_one_letter_code
_entity_poly.pdbx_strand_id
1 'polypeptide(L)'
;MIWREPGTRYWVPNIVERDHYRGGGLLVWAGIATNGRTVLYVFAGGSVTAVRYRDKILHPLVRPFIAAMGTDAIFMDDNARPHQT
;
A
#
# COMPACT_ATOMS: atom_id res chain seq x y z
N MET A 1 -19.75 16.05 -0.47
CA MET A 1 -21.09 15.84 -1.04
C MET A 1 -20.97 16.12 -2.52
N ILE A 2 -21.05 15.06 -3.34
CA ILE A 2 -21.00 15.18 -4.80
C ILE A 2 -22.42 14.92 -5.26
N TRP A 3 -23.11 15.97 -5.70
CA TRP A 3 -24.41 15.86 -6.34
C TRP A 3 -24.27 16.23 -7.81
N ARG A 4 -25.05 15.58 -8.67
CA ARG A 4 -24.98 15.73 -10.12
C ARG A 4 -26.39 15.63 -10.69
N GLU A 5 -26.73 16.50 -11.63
CA GLU A 5 -27.90 16.30 -12.48
C GLU A 5 -27.68 15.09 -13.42
N PRO A 6 -28.67 14.19 -13.57
CA PRO A 6 -28.55 13.04 -14.48
C PRO A 6 -28.18 13.50 -15.90
N GLY A 7 -27.10 12.94 -16.46
CA GLY A 7 -26.72 13.15 -17.87
C GLY A 7 -25.70 14.26 -18.17
N THR A 8 -25.37 15.16 -17.24
CA THR A 8 -24.49 16.33 -17.53
C THR A 8 -23.04 16.10 -17.09
N ARG A 9 -22.02 16.30 -17.95
CA ARG A 9 -20.61 16.25 -17.50
C ARG A 9 -20.28 17.52 -16.69
N TYR A 10 -19.43 17.41 -15.66
CA TYR A 10 -19.00 18.56 -14.86
C TYR A 10 -18.34 19.62 -15.75
N TRP A 11 -18.80 20.87 -15.63
CA TRP A 11 -18.13 22.04 -16.20
C TRP A 11 -16.96 22.45 -15.29
N VAL A 12 -15.81 22.80 -15.89
CA VAL A 12 -14.54 23.14 -15.20
C VAL A 12 -14.68 24.12 -14.01
N PRO A 13 -15.52 25.19 -14.05
CA PRO A 13 -15.65 26.09 -12.90
C PRO A 13 -16.26 25.46 -11.63
N ASN A 14 -16.80 24.24 -11.71
CA ASN A 14 -17.43 23.55 -10.57
C ASN A 14 -16.49 22.54 -9.87
N ILE A 15 -15.21 22.48 -10.26
CA ILE A 15 -14.20 21.60 -9.66
C ILE A 15 -13.25 22.44 -8.81
N VAL A 16 -13.20 22.15 -7.51
CA VAL A 16 -12.31 22.81 -6.54
C VAL A 16 -11.25 21.83 -6.10
N GLU A 17 -9.99 22.25 -6.13
CA GLU A 17 -8.86 21.48 -5.62
C GLU A 17 -9.07 21.14 -4.13
N ARG A 18 -8.90 19.87 -3.79
CA ARG A 18 -9.12 19.33 -2.45
C ARG A 18 -8.03 18.31 -2.16
N ASP A 19 -7.29 18.53 -1.08
CA ASP A 19 -6.22 17.62 -0.66
C ASP A 19 -6.78 16.24 -0.26
N HIS A 20 -7.90 16.19 0.46
CA HIS A 20 -8.48 14.94 0.97
C HIS A 20 -10.02 14.97 0.93
N TYR A 21 -10.62 14.00 0.26
CA TYR A 21 -12.08 13.89 0.07
C TYR A 21 -12.84 13.24 1.24
N ARG A 22 -12.16 12.97 2.38
CA ARG A 22 -12.71 12.29 3.57
C ARG A 22 -13.29 10.88 3.33
N GLY A 23 -13.17 10.33 2.12
CA GLY A 23 -13.65 8.98 1.76
C GLY A 23 -12.82 7.81 2.31
N GLY A 24 -11.91 8.08 3.26
CA GLY A 24 -10.94 7.10 3.76
C GLY A 24 -9.86 6.76 2.74
N GLY A 25 -8.93 5.89 3.15
CA GLY A 25 -7.86 5.36 2.31
C GLY A 25 -7.54 3.92 2.71
N LEU A 26 -7.04 3.13 1.76
CA LEU A 26 -6.55 1.77 2.02
C LEU A 26 -5.04 1.80 2.11
N LEU A 27 -4.50 1.21 3.17
CA LEU A 27 -3.07 0.99 3.31
C LEU A 27 -2.75 -0.42 2.84
N VAL A 28 -1.86 -0.52 1.86
CA VAL A 28 -1.49 -1.79 1.22
C VAL A 28 0.03 -1.96 1.19
N TRP A 29 0.48 -3.21 1.12
CA TRP A 29 1.90 -3.55 0.93
C TRP A 29 2.06 -4.61 -0.15
N ALA A 30 3.08 -4.44 -1.00
CA ALA A 30 3.50 -5.42 -1.99
C ALA A 30 5.00 -5.31 -2.24
N GLY A 31 5.64 -6.44 -2.52
CA GLY A 31 7.01 -6.52 -3.02
C GLY A 31 7.03 -6.94 -4.50
N ILE A 32 7.97 -6.38 -5.25
CA ILE A 32 8.19 -6.67 -6.68
C ILE A 32 9.68 -6.96 -6.89
N ALA A 33 9.98 -7.92 -7.76
CA ALA A 33 11.31 -8.24 -8.25
C ALA A 33 11.26 -8.45 -9.78
N THR A 34 12.43 -8.59 -10.42
CA THR A 34 12.53 -8.78 -11.88
C THR A 34 11.82 -10.04 -12.38
N ASN A 35 11.74 -11.09 -11.57
CA ASN A 35 11.19 -12.39 -11.92
C ASN A 35 9.90 -12.73 -11.15
N GLY A 36 9.33 -11.81 -10.37
CA GLY A 36 8.16 -12.12 -9.56
C GLY A 36 7.62 -10.98 -8.72
N ARG A 37 6.55 -11.26 -7.99
CA ARG A 37 5.92 -10.35 -7.02
C ARG A 37 5.32 -11.12 -5.85
N THR A 38 5.19 -10.48 -4.71
CA THR A 38 4.39 -11.01 -3.59
C THR A 38 2.90 -10.80 -3.85
N VAL A 39 2.05 -11.42 -3.04
CA VAL A 39 0.64 -11.02 -2.97
C VAL A 39 0.52 -9.60 -2.38
N LEU A 40 -0.54 -8.89 -2.76
CA LEU A 40 -0.88 -7.59 -2.18
C LEU A 40 -1.54 -7.81 -0.82
N TYR A 41 -0.97 -7.24 0.24
CA TYR A 41 -1.53 -7.29 1.58
C TYR A 41 -2.26 -5.99 1.91
N VAL A 42 -3.50 -6.08 2.41
CA VAL A 42 -4.29 -4.92 2.82
C VAL A 42 -4.33 -4.83 4.34
N PHE A 43 -3.88 -3.70 4.89
CA PHE A 43 -3.95 -3.43 6.33
C PHE A 43 -5.34 -2.92 6.72
N ALA A 44 -6.16 -3.79 7.27
CA ALA A 44 -7.42 -3.38 7.92
C ALA A 44 -7.13 -2.36 9.05
N GLY A 45 -7.88 -1.25 9.09
CA GLY A 45 -7.69 -0.19 10.10
C GLY A 45 -6.61 0.85 9.78
N GLY A 46 -5.96 0.77 8.61
CA GLY A 46 -5.20 1.89 8.03
C GLY A 46 -3.87 2.25 8.69
N SER A 47 -3.35 1.45 9.64
CA SER A 47 -2.04 1.70 10.27
C SER A 47 -1.16 0.45 10.34
N VAL A 48 0.16 0.69 10.25
CA VAL A 48 1.21 -0.31 10.37
C VAL A 48 2.03 0.00 11.62
N THR A 49 2.17 -0.99 12.50
CA THR A 49 3.11 -0.99 13.63
C THR A 49 4.25 -1.95 13.32
N ALA A 50 5.39 -1.81 14.02
CA ALA A 50 6.54 -2.72 13.84
C ALA A 50 6.15 -4.20 13.99
N VAL A 51 5.40 -4.52 15.05
CA VAL A 51 4.90 -5.89 15.31
C VAL A 51 4.03 -6.36 14.14
N ARG A 52 3.12 -5.51 13.65
CA ARG A 52 2.23 -5.86 12.55
C ARG A 52 2.98 -6.03 11.23
N TYR A 53 3.98 -5.19 10.97
CA TYR A 53 4.86 -5.31 9.80
C TYR A 53 5.63 -6.63 9.86
N ARG A 54 6.25 -6.96 10.99
CA ARG A 54 6.95 -8.24 11.18
C ARG A 54 6.03 -9.44 10.95
N ASP A 55 4.88 -9.46 11.62
CA ASP A 55 4.01 -10.64 11.69
C ASP A 55 3.12 -10.80 10.45
N LYS A 56 2.85 -9.73 9.70
CA LYS A 56 1.99 -9.77 8.49
C LYS A 56 2.77 -9.67 7.19
N ILE A 57 3.93 -9.02 7.19
CA ILE A 57 4.73 -8.76 5.99
C ILE A 57 6.02 -9.55 6.00
N LEU A 58 6.92 -9.30 6.97
CA LEU A 58 8.26 -9.87 6.92
C LEU A 58 8.24 -11.40 7.00
N HIS A 59 7.58 -11.95 8.01
CA HIS A 59 7.54 -13.39 8.23
C HIS A 59 6.76 -14.17 7.16
N PRO A 60 5.52 -13.76 6.79
CA PRO A 60 4.70 -14.57 5.89
C PRO A 60 4.97 -14.32 4.41
N LEU A 61 5.43 -13.13 4.03
CA LEU A 61 5.54 -12.71 2.62
C LEU A 61 6.99 -12.53 2.18
N VAL A 62 7.76 -11.70 2.89
CA VAL A 62 9.12 -11.36 2.46
C VAL A 62 10.08 -12.54 2.61
N ARG A 63 10.12 -13.18 3.78
CA ARG A 63 11.06 -14.28 4.04
C ARG A 63 10.94 -15.43 3.04
N PRO A 64 9.74 -15.97 2.74
CA PRO A 64 9.61 -17.02 1.73
C PRO A 64 9.95 -16.54 0.33
N PHE A 65 9.57 -15.30 -0.02
CA PHE A 65 9.82 -14.75 -1.34
C PHE A 65 11.31 -14.59 -1.62
N ILE A 66 12.07 -14.01 -0.69
CA ILE A 66 13.53 -13.87 -0.79
C ILE A 66 14.20 -15.24 -0.79
N ALA A 67 13.76 -16.18 0.07
CA ALA A 67 14.31 -17.53 0.09
C ALA A 67 14.12 -18.27 -1.26
N ALA A 68 13.01 -18.03 -1.96
CA ALA A 68 12.77 -18.59 -3.29
C ALA A 68 13.60 -17.94 -4.39
N MET A 69 14.03 -16.68 -4.22
CA MET A 69 14.85 -15.97 -5.22
C MET A 69 16.33 -16.37 -5.19
N GLY A 70 16.82 -16.90 -4.07
CA GLY A 70 18.20 -17.35 -3.91
C GLY A 70 19.01 -16.51 -2.92
N THR A 71 20.27 -16.91 -2.70
CA THR A 71 21.13 -16.36 -1.64
C THR A 71 21.58 -14.92 -1.88
N ASP A 72 21.57 -14.47 -3.14
CA ASP A 72 22.03 -13.12 -3.53
C ASP A 72 20.87 -12.10 -3.54
N ALA A 73 19.66 -12.51 -3.16
CA ALA A 73 18.50 -11.65 -3.13
C ALA A 73 18.56 -10.67 -1.94
N ILE A 74 18.41 -9.38 -2.24
CA ILE A 74 18.39 -8.31 -1.25
C ILE A 74 16.97 -7.77 -1.12
N PHE A 75 16.45 -7.73 0.11
CA PHE A 75 15.21 -7.04 0.42
C PHE A 75 15.48 -5.54 0.63
N MET A 76 14.69 -4.69 -0.02
CA MET A 76 14.75 -3.24 0.10
C MET A 76 13.37 -2.70 0.49
N ASP A 77 13.33 -1.82 1.48
CA ASP A 77 12.15 -1.06 1.89
C ASP A 77 12.57 0.36 2.30
N ASP A 78 11.61 1.23 2.56
CA ASP A 78 11.86 2.59 3.00
C ASP A 78 12.30 2.68 4.49
N ASN A 79 12.62 3.90 4.92
CA ASN A 79 13.05 4.20 6.29
C ASN A 79 11.89 4.53 7.24
N ALA A 80 10.66 4.07 6.98
CA ALA A 80 9.56 4.27 7.91
C ALA A 80 9.88 3.59 9.26
N ARG A 81 9.50 4.24 10.37
CA ARG A 81 9.79 3.74 11.73
C ARG A 81 9.40 2.27 11.94
N PRO A 82 8.22 1.79 11.50
CA PRO A 82 7.86 0.37 11.65
C PRO A 82 8.79 -0.62 10.94
N HIS A 83 9.54 -0.17 9.92
CA HIS A 83 10.47 -1.01 9.15
C HIS A 83 11.85 -1.09 9.79
N GLN A 84 12.17 -0.18 10.71
CA GLN A 84 13.47 -0.06 11.37
C GLN A 84 13.51 -0.68 12.78
N THR A 85 12.40 -1.24 13.27
CA THR A 85 12.25 -1.71 14.66
C THR A 85 12.40 -3.21 14.80
#